data_AF-A0AA39NAM3-F1
#
_entry.id   AF-A0AA39NAM3-F1
#
_cell.length_a   1.000
_cell.length_b   1.000
_cell.length_c   1.000
_cell.angle_alpha   90.00
_cell.angle_beta   90.00
_cell.angle_gamma   90.00
#
_symmetry.space_group_name_H-M   'P 1'
#
loop_
_entity.id
_entity.type
_entity.pdbx_description
1 polymer ?
#
loop_
_entity_poly.entity_id
_entity_poly.type
_entity_poly.pdbx_seq_one_letter_code
_entity_poly.pdbx_strand_id
1 'polypeptide(L)'
;WVRPEAKLLEEGKYASSVVVSFEKEEDARYMTEERRNVSLYWVSCMVKEFTDKPPVIQCEGCQGFHRKAVCKVAAKCRLCAEDHHENEHRERCSRCRQARAEAAEKGETVLACTHRRCANCKDSEHANHAANDCICPVRIRRLGDHRDPRPTRPGGNVGAA
;
A
#
# COMPACT_ATOMS: atom_id res chain seq x y z
N TRP A 1 13.81 24.24 -7.39
CA TRP A 1 14.69 23.54 -8.34
C TRP A 1 14.23 22.10 -8.48
N VAL A 2 13.71 21.74 -9.65
CA VAL A 2 13.39 20.34 -9.98
C VAL A 2 14.72 19.65 -10.29
N ARG A 3 15.04 18.56 -9.57
CA ARG A 3 16.32 17.87 -9.75
C ARG A 3 16.29 16.99 -11.02
N PRO A 4 17.40 16.90 -11.77
CA PRO A 4 17.54 15.95 -12.87
C PRO A 4 17.40 14.50 -12.40
N GLU A 5 16.85 13.64 -13.26
CA GLU A 5 16.59 12.23 -12.97
C GLU A 5 17.83 11.46 -12.51
N ALA A 6 18.98 11.68 -13.16
CA ALA A 6 20.24 11.03 -12.81
C ALA A 6 20.63 11.27 -11.33
N LYS A 7 20.50 12.51 -10.86
CA LYS A 7 20.81 12.88 -9.47
C LYS A 7 19.78 12.35 -8.47
N LEU A 8 18.53 12.21 -8.89
CA LEU A 8 17.50 11.58 -8.07
C LEU A 8 17.81 10.10 -7.87
N LEU A 9 18.19 9.39 -8.94
CA LEU A 9 18.54 7.96 -8.90
C LEU A 9 19.78 7.70 -8.01
N GLU A 10 20.81 8.54 -8.08
CA GLU A 10 21.99 8.47 -7.20
C GLU A 10 21.62 8.59 -5.71
N GLU A 11 20.64 9.44 -5.38
CA GLU A 11 20.16 9.64 -4.00
C GLU A 11 19.06 8.63 -3.60
N GLY A 12 18.75 7.63 -4.43
CA GLY A 12 17.66 6.67 -4.21
C GLY A 12 16.26 7.30 -4.22
N LYS A 13 16.12 8.48 -4.83
CA LYS A 13 14.86 9.22 -4.97
C LYS A 13 14.30 8.98 -6.37
N TYR A 14 12.98 8.79 -6.44
CA TYR A 14 12.30 8.47 -7.70
C TYR A 14 11.47 9.63 -8.24
N ALA A 15 11.43 10.75 -7.52
CA ALA A 15 10.72 11.95 -7.92
C ALA A 15 11.35 13.17 -7.24
N SER A 16 11.35 14.30 -7.94
CA SER A 16 11.52 15.61 -7.34
C SER A 16 10.14 16.24 -7.18
N SER A 17 9.87 16.84 -6.03
CA SER A 17 8.69 17.65 -5.79
C SER A 17 9.09 19.08 -5.44
N VAL A 18 8.20 20.03 -5.72
CA VAL A 18 8.31 21.42 -5.32
C VAL A 18 7.01 21.79 -4.64
N VAL A 19 7.10 22.47 -3.49
CA VAL A 19 5.93 23.04 -2.82
C VAL A 19 5.83 24.49 -3.27
N VAL A 20 4.64 24.88 -3.72
CA VAL A 20 4.35 26.24 -4.17
C VAL A 20 3.20 26.75 -3.32
N SER A 21 3.34 27.95 -2.77
CA SER A 21 2.27 28.65 -2.06
C SER A 21 1.59 29.65 -2.99
N PHE A 22 0.27 29.69 -2.96
CA PHE A 22 -0.53 30.69 -3.67
C PHE A 22 -0.98 31.78 -2.68
N GLU A 23 -1.17 33.00 -3.19
CA GLU A 23 -1.69 34.11 -2.40
C GLU A 23 -3.19 33.94 -2.11
N LYS A 24 -3.93 33.37 -3.06
CA LYS A 24 -5.37 33.11 -2.95
C LYS A 24 -5.66 31.61 -2.96
N GLU A 25 -6.59 31.20 -2.11
CA GLU A 25 -7.06 29.81 -2.05
C GLU A 25 -7.70 29.36 -3.36
N GLU A 26 -8.39 30.26 -4.05
CA GLU A 26 -9.05 30.00 -5.33
C GLU A 26 -8.04 29.54 -6.40
N ASP A 27 -6.86 30.15 -6.45
CA ASP A 27 -5.80 29.80 -7.40
C ASP A 27 -5.21 28.42 -7.07
N ALA A 28 -5.03 28.12 -5.78
CA ALA A 28 -4.58 26.80 -5.34
C ALA A 28 -5.59 25.72 -5.74
N ARG A 29 -6.89 25.97 -5.49
CA ARG A 29 -7.98 25.04 -5.82
C ARG A 29 -8.09 24.81 -7.32
N TYR A 30 -8.03 25.87 -8.13
CA TYR A 30 -8.01 25.77 -9.59
C TYR A 30 -6.87 24.87 -10.09
N MET A 31 -5.67 25.04 -9.52
CA MET A 31 -4.50 24.24 -9.89
C MET A 31 -4.62 22.77 -9.47
N THR A 32 -5.21 22.48 -8.31
CA THR A 32 -5.34 21.11 -7.78
C THR A 32 -6.54 20.33 -8.31
N GLU A 33 -7.64 21.00 -8.64
CA GLU A 33 -8.91 20.35 -8.99
C GLU A 33 -9.18 20.36 -10.50
N GLU A 34 -8.97 21.50 -11.16
CA GLU A 34 -9.31 21.69 -12.58
C GLU A 34 -8.11 21.40 -13.48
N ARG A 35 -6.99 22.12 -13.26
CA ARG A 35 -5.80 22.04 -14.11
C ARG A 35 -5.05 20.72 -13.93
N ARG A 36 -4.83 20.29 -12.68
CA ARG A 36 -4.16 19.05 -12.20
C ARG A 36 -2.74 18.78 -12.69
N ASN A 37 -2.27 19.48 -13.72
CA ASN A 37 -0.94 19.35 -14.31
C ASN A 37 -0.38 20.74 -14.69
N VAL A 38 0.91 20.91 -14.50
CA VAL A 38 1.68 22.08 -14.91
C VAL A 38 2.87 21.65 -15.76
N SER A 39 3.12 22.34 -16.87
CA SER A 39 4.30 22.07 -17.69
C SER A 39 5.48 22.88 -17.17
N LEU A 40 6.52 22.20 -16.68
CA LEU A 40 7.77 22.82 -16.25
C LEU A 40 8.90 22.24 -17.10
N TYR A 41 9.64 23.10 -17.80
CA TYR A 41 10.75 22.67 -18.68
C TYR A 41 10.35 21.57 -19.67
N TRP A 42 9.19 21.70 -20.31
CA TRP A 42 8.64 20.71 -21.26
C TRP A 42 8.23 19.37 -20.64
N VAL A 43 8.26 19.25 -19.31
CA VAL A 43 7.80 18.09 -18.57
C VAL A 43 6.45 18.38 -17.92
N SER A 44 5.46 17.53 -18.18
CA SER A 44 4.17 17.59 -17.49
C SER A 44 4.31 17.08 -16.06
N CYS A 45 4.11 17.97 -15.11
CA CYS A 45 4.20 17.71 -13.67
C CYS A 45 2.80 17.70 -13.06
N MET A 46 2.48 16.65 -12.31
CA MET A 46 1.21 16.56 -11.58
C MET A 46 1.20 17.52 -10.39
N VAL A 47 0.08 18.23 -10.23
CA VAL A 47 -0.17 19.12 -9.09
C VAL A 47 -1.08 18.39 -8.10
N LYS A 48 -0.72 18.43 -6.83
CA LYS A 48 -1.52 17.88 -5.72
C LYS A 48 -1.51 18.86 -4.56
N GLU A 49 -2.57 18.85 -3.77
CA GLU A 49 -2.63 19.57 -2.51
C GLU A 49 -1.47 19.12 -1.60
N PHE A 50 -0.72 20.08 -1.09
CA PHE A 50 0.35 19.79 -0.14
C PHE A 50 -0.26 19.44 1.21
N THR A 51 0.15 18.31 1.78
CA THR A 51 -0.24 17.92 3.13
C THR A 51 1.01 17.74 3.99
N ASP A 52 1.08 18.47 5.10
CA ASP A 52 2.21 18.42 6.06
C ASP A 52 2.25 17.11 6.88
N LYS A 53 1.30 16.20 6.63
CA LYS A 53 1.25 14.92 7.34
C LYS A 53 2.29 13.99 6.71
N PRO A 54 3.23 13.43 7.50
CA PRO A 54 4.10 12.37 7.02
C PRO A 54 3.26 11.29 6.35
N PRO A 55 3.72 10.72 5.23
CA PRO A 55 2.94 9.73 4.50
C PRO A 55 2.52 8.63 5.48
N VAL A 56 1.21 8.46 5.61
CA VAL A 56 0.67 7.32 6.33
C VAL A 56 1.10 6.10 5.51
N ILE A 57 1.94 5.25 6.08
CA ILE A 57 2.35 4.01 5.41
C ILE A 57 1.46 2.88 5.90
N GLN A 58 1.11 1.99 4.98
CA GLN A 58 0.61 0.69 5.38
C GLN A 58 1.79 -0.19 5.78
N CYS A 59 1.78 -0.67 7.01
CA CYS A 59 2.82 -1.54 7.54
C CYS A 59 2.72 -2.94 6.93
N GLU A 60 3.82 -3.49 6.42
CA GLU A 60 3.84 -4.90 6.00
C GLU A 60 3.81 -5.87 7.19
N GLY A 61 4.29 -5.44 8.36
CA GLY A 61 4.24 -6.24 9.59
C GLY A 61 2.82 -6.34 10.16
N CYS A 62 2.28 -5.23 10.66
CA CYS A 62 0.99 -5.23 11.36
C CYS A 62 -0.21 -5.01 10.43
N GLN A 63 0.01 -4.76 9.13
CA GLN A 63 -1.02 -4.46 8.12
C GLN A 63 -1.83 -3.18 8.38
N GLY A 64 -1.56 -2.48 9.49
CA GLY A 64 -2.19 -1.23 9.87
C GLY A 64 -1.54 0.01 9.25
N PHE A 65 -2.18 1.15 9.47
CA PHE A 65 -1.71 2.45 9.00
C PHE A 65 -0.99 3.21 10.12
N HIS A 66 0.28 3.55 9.90
CA HIS A 66 1.05 4.36 10.86
C HIS A 66 2.05 5.27 10.17
N ARG A 67 2.57 6.25 10.91
CA ARG A 67 3.56 7.23 10.39
C ARG A 67 5.01 6.91 10.76
N LYS A 68 5.21 6.08 11.79
CA LYS A 68 6.55 5.69 12.24
C LYS A 68 7.09 4.58 11.35
N ALA A 69 8.38 4.60 11.05
CA ALA A 69 9.03 3.51 10.30
C ALA A 69 9.07 2.20 11.13
N VAL A 70 9.22 2.31 12.45
CA VAL A 70 9.28 1.16 13.35
C VAL A 70 7.88 0.80 13.85
N CYS A 71 7.45 -0.42 13.54
CA CYS A 71 6.23 -1.01 14.07
C CYS A 71 6.51 -1.79 15.35
N LYS A 72 5.71 -1.54 16.40
CA LYS A 72 5.78 -2.27 17.69
C LYS A 72 4.62 -3.24 17.89
N VAL A 73 3.76 -3.39 16.89
CA VAL A 73 2.56 -4.22 16.95
C VAL A 73 2.91 -5.61 16.41
N ALA A 74 2.26 -6.64 16.96
CA ALA A 74 2.37 -8.01 16.44
C ALA A 74 2.07 -8.06 14.94
N ALA A 75 2.77 -8.95 14.24
CA ALA A 75 2.57 -9.17 12.82
C ALA A 75 1.16 -9.71 12.56
N LYS A 76 0.55 -9.28 11.46
CA LYS A 76 -0.76 -9.73 11.02
C LYS A 76 -0.69 -10.25 9.60
N CYS A 77 -1.41 -11.32 9.33
CA CYS A 77 -1.46 -11.91 8.01
C CYS A 77 -2.18 -10.96 7.05
N ARG A 78 -1.54 -10.61 5.94
CA ARG A 78 -2.12 -9.76 4.88
C ARG A 78 -3.43 -10.32 4.31
N LEU A 79 -3.58 -11.64 4.30
CA LEU A 79 -4.74 -12.33 3.71
C LEU A 79 -5.92 -12.44 4.67
N CYS A 80 -5.69 -12.71 5.96
CA CYS A 80 -6.76 -13.08 6.90
C CYS A 80 -6.80 -12.26 8.21
N ALA A 81 -5.87 -11.32 8.40
CA ALA A 81 -5.75 -10.44 9.57
C ALA A 81 -5.48 -11.12 10.92
N GLU A 82 -5.30 -12.45 10.95
CA GLU A 82 -4.87 -13.24 12.12
C GLU A 82 -3.37 -13.03 12.43
N ASP A 83 -2.96 -13.42 13.63
CA ASP A 83 -1.63 -13.16 14.19
C ASP A 83 -0.60 -14.21 13.73
N HIS A 84 -0.27 -14.15 12.43
CA HIS A 84 0.80 -14.92 11.79
C HIS A 84 1.30 -14.21 10.53
N HIS A 85 2.49 -14.59 10.04
CA HIS A 85 3.03 -14.06 8.79
C HIS A 85 2.36 -14.71 7.56
N GLU A 86 2.37 -14.06 6.40
CA GLU A 86 1.80 -14.63 5.16
C GLU A 86 2.38 -15.99 4.79
N ASN A 87 3.69 -16.18 5.03
CA ASN A 87 4.39 -17.44 4.79
C ASN A 87 3.87 -18.60 5.65
N GLU A 88 3.31 -18.31 6.82
CA GLU A 88 2.76 -19.30 7.76
C GLU A 88 1.24 -19.50 7.56
N HIS A 89 0.65 -18.82 6.57
CA HIS A 89 -0.80 -18.76 6.41
C HIS A 89 -1.44 -20.15 6.26
N ARG A 90 -0.82 -21.04 5.48
CA ARG A 90 -1.34 -22.39 5.23
C ARG A 90 -1.46 -23.25 6.49
N GLU A 91 -0.62 -22.98 7.50
CA GLU A 91 -0.48 -23.81 8.70
C GLU A 91 -1.20 -23.20 9.91
N ARG A 92 -1.11 -21.88 10.07
CA ARG A 92 -1.59 -21.17 11.26
C ARG A 92 -2.96 -20.55 11.08
N CYS A 93 -3.44 -20.38 9.86
CA CYS A 93 -4.76 -19.80 9.65
C CYS A 93 -5.88 -20.75 10.07
N SER A 94 -6.75 -20.27 10.97
CA SER A 94 -7.84 -21.05 11.55
C SER A 94 -8.80 -21.62 10.48
N ARG A 95 -9.23 -20.77 9.54
CA ARG A 95 -10.16 -21.13 8.45
C ARG A 95 -9.55 -22.12 7.46
N CYS A 96 -8.27 -21.95 7.10
CA CYS A 96 -7.59 -22.92 6.25
C CYS A 96 -7.41 -24.26 6.94
N ARG A 97 -7.09 -24.25 8.24
CA ARG A 97 -6.94 -25.48 9.02
C ARG A 97 -8.26 -26.25 9.09
N GLN A 98 -9.36 -25.54 9.34
CA GLN A 98 -10.70 -26.12 9.37
C GLN A 98 -11.10 -26.68 7.99
N ALA A 99 -10.97 -25.89 6.92
CA ALA A 99 -11.33 -26.33 5.57
C ALA A 99 -10.54 -27.57 5.12
N ARG A 100 -9.26 -27.69 5.54
CA ARG A 100 -8.44 -28.88 5.26
C ARG A 100 -8.90 -30.10 6.05
N ALA A 101 -9.33 -29.93 7.31
CA ALA A 101 -9.87 -31.02 8.09
C ALA A 101 -11.18 -31.55 7.46
N GLU A 102 -12.09 -30.64 7.09
CA GLU A 102 -13.35 -30.98 6.43
C GLU A 102 -13.14 -31.65 5.06
N ALA A 103 -12.16 -31.19 4.28
CA ALA A 103 -11.84 -31.81 3.00
C ALA A 103 -11.19 -33.18 3.16
N ALA A 104 -10.32 -33.36 4.17
CA ALA A 104 -9.71 -34.66 4.47
C ALA A 104 -10.77 -35.71 4.83
N GLU A 105 -11.82 -35.33 5.58
CA GLU A 105 -12.96 -36.20 5.86
C GLU A 105 -13.73 -36.63 4.59
N LYS A 106 -13.75 -35.78 3.56
CA LYS A 106 -14.41 -36.03 2.28
C LYS A 106 -13.50 -36.67 1.22
N GLY A 107 -12.23 -36.90 1.54
CA GLY A 107 -11.22 -37.36 0.57
C GLY A 107 -10.84 -36.30 -0.48
N GLU A 108 -11.15 -35.03 -0.22
CA GLU A 108 -10.85 -33.90 -1.11
C GLU A 108 -9.54 -33.20 -0.69
N THR A 109 -8.92 -32.50 -1.63
CA THR A 109 -7.72 -31.69 -1.36
C THR A 109 -8.01 -30.21 -1.56
N VAL A 110 -7.80 -29.41 -0.51
CA VAL A 110 -7.86 -27.94 -0.60
C VAL A 110 -6.49 -27.42 -0.99
N LEU A 111 -6.35 -26.99 -2.24
CA LEU A 111 -5.09 -26.48 -2.80
C LEU A 111 -4.87 -24.98 -2.54
N ALA A 112 -5.94 -24.19 -2.42
CA ALA A 112 -5.85 -22.73 -2.35
C ALA A 112 -6.71 -22.15 -1.21
N CYS A 113 -6.17 -21.12 -0.55
CA CYS A 113 -6.95 -20.29 0.36
C CYS A 113 -7.83 -19.33 -0.44
N THR A 114 -9.14 -19.34 -0.16
CA THR A 114 -10.12 -18.43 -0.78
C THR A 114 -10.64 -17.36 0.17
N HIS A 115 -10.47 -17.54 1.49
CA HIS A 115 -10.96 -16.57 2.45
C HIS A 115 -10.01 -15.37 2.51
N ARG A 116 -10.59 -14.17 2.55
CA ARG A 116 -9.84 -12.94 2.75
C ARG A 116 -10.51 -12.10 3.82
N ARG A 117 -9.72 -11.46 4.67
CA ARG A 117 -10.18 -10.51 5.67
C ARG A 117 -9.18 -9.39 5.83
N CYS A 118 -9.62 -8.16 5.58
CA CYS A 118 -8.79 -6.98 5.71
C CYS A 118 -8.63 -6.60 7.19
N ALA A 119 -7.38 -6.42 7.63
CA ALA A 119 -7.07 -6.00 9.00
C ALA A 119 -7.60 -4.60 9.36
N ASN A 120 -7.90 -3.77 8.33
CA ASN A 120 -8.31 -2.37 8.48
C ASN A 120 -9.82 -2.16 8.33
N CYS A 121 -10.53 -3.06 7.63
CA CYS A 121 -11.98 -2.97 7.36
C CYS A 121 -12.80 -3.81 8.35
N LYS A 122 -12.35 -3.94 9.61
CA LYS A 122 -13.00 -4.81 10.59
C LYS A 122 -14.51 -4.53 10.65
N ASP A 123 -15.29 -5.60 10.45
CA ASP A 123 -16.75 -5.63 10.58
C ASP A 123 -17.51 -4.73 9.58
N SER A 124 -16.86 -4.30 8.49
CA SER A 124 -17.54 -3.70 7.35
C SER A 124 -17.96 -4.76 6.33
N GLU A 125 -19.00 -4.47 5.54
CA GLU A 125 -19.40 -5.29 4.39
C GLU A 125 -18.26 -5.46 3.37
N HIS A 126 -17.31 -4.53 3.38
CA HIS A 126 -16.10 -4.54 2.56
C HIS A 126 -14.91 -5.17 3.28
N ALA A 127 -15.09 -6.06 4.26
CA ALA A 127 -13.97 -6.72 4.92
C ALA A 127 -13.33 -7.84 4.09
N ASN A 128 -14.05 -8.37 3.08
CA ASN A 128 -13.68 -9.57 2.32
C ASN A 128 -12.63 -9.31 1.22
N HIS A 129 -11.48 -8.73 1.60
CA HIS A 129 -10.36 -8.51 0.69
C HIS A 129 -9.02 -8.56 1.45
N ALA A 130 -7.89 -8.59 0.72
CA ALA A 130 -6.57 -8.55 1.35
C ALA A 130 -6.26 -7.16 1.92
N ALA A 131 -5.44 -7.07 2.97
CA ALA A 131 -5.18 -5.79 3.62
C ALA A 131 -4.59 -4.72 2.68
N ASN A 132 -3.78 -5.12 1.70
CA ASN A 132 -3.13 -4.24 0.73
C ASN A 132 -3.98 -3.95 -0.53
N ASP A 133 -5.23 -4.38 -0.56
CA ASP A 133 -6.11 -4.14 -1.71
C ASP A 133 -6.24 -2.64 -2.00
N CYS A 134 -6.03 -2.27 -3.26
CA CYS A 134 -6.05 -0.89 -3.74
C CYS A 134 -7.46 -0.28 -3.75
N ILE A 135 -8.50 -1.11 -3.75
CA ILE A 135 -9.90 -0.66 -3.65
C ILE A 135 -10.43 -0.65 -2.21
N CYS A 136 -9.57 -0.95 -1.23
CA CYS A 136 -9.93 -0.88 0.19
C CYS A 136 -10.43 0.53 0.57
N PRO A 137 -11.67 0.70 1.06
CA PRO A 137 -12.22 2.03 1.36
C PRO A 137 -11.44 2.74 2.47
N VAL A 138 -10.92 2.00 3.44
CA VAL A 138 -10.08 2.58 4.51
C VAL A 138 -8.73 3.04 3.95
N ARG A 139 -8.15 2.30 3.00
CA ARG A 139 -6.92 2.68 2.31
C ARG A 139 -7.12 3.95 1.50
N ILE A 140 -8.19 4.00 0.69
CA ILE A 140 -8.52 5.18 -0.13
C ILE A 140 -8.68 6.41 0.77
N ARG A 141 -9.44 6.31 1.87
CA ARG A 141 -9.60 7.41 2.84
C ARG A 141 -8.30 7.85 3.50
N ARG A 142 -7.35 6.94 3.73
CA ARG A 142 -6.09 7.21 4.46
C ARG A 142 -4.94 7.65 3.55
N LEU A 143 -4.87 7.14 2.33
CA LEU A 143 -3.77 7.35 1.37
C LEU A 143 -4.14 8.24 0.17
N GLY A 144 -5.44 8.44 -0.09
CA GLY A 144 -5.92 9.34 -1.14
C GLY A 144 -5.71 8.86 -2.58
N ASP A 145 -5.31 7.60 -2.82
CA ASP A 145 -5.13 7.07 -4.18
C ASP A 145 -5.35 5.55 -4.24
N HIS A 146 -5.82 5.05 -5.39
CA HIS A 146 -5.98 3.62 -5.75
C HIS A 146 -4.65 2.97 -6.16
N ARG A 147 -3.50 3.61 -5.89
CA ARG A 147 -2.21 3.05 -6.29
C ARG A 147 -1.77 1.91 -5.37
N ASP A 148 -1.35 0.84 -6.01
CA ASP A 148 -0.64 -0.30 -5.43
C ASP A 148 0.58 0.21 -4.61
N PRO A 149 0.87 -0.32 -3.40
CA PRO A 149 2.22 -0.20 -2.87
C PRO A 149 3.16 -0.79 -3.93
N ARG A 150 4.14 -0.03 -4.40
CA ARG A 150 5.06 -0.51 -5.46
C ARG A 150 5.60 -1.90 -5.11
N PRO A 151 5.75 -2.81 -6.09
CA PRO A 151 6.29 -4.13 -5.86
C PRO A 151 7.68 -4.03 -5.24
N THR A 152 7.89 -4.72 -4.11
CA THR A 152 9.22 -5.05 -3.62
C THR A 152 9.95 -5.80 -4.73
N ARG A 153 11.04 -5.23 -5.23
CA ARG A 153 11.87 -5.87 -6.26
C ARG A 153 12.43 -7.17 -5.66
N PRO A 154 12.38 -8.32 -6.37
CA PRO A 154 13.09 -9.52 -5.94
C PRO A 154 14.58 -9.22 -5.86
N GLY A 155 15.26 -9.76 -4.84
CA GLY A 155 16.68 -9.60 -4.61
C GLY A 155 17.47 -9.76 -5.92
N GLY A 156 18.25 -8.73 -6.24
CA GLY A 156 19.19 -8.78 -7.36
C GLY A 156 20.24 -9.84 -7.06
N ASN A 157 20.15 -10.95 -7.78
CA ASN A 157 21.22 -11.93 -7.85
C ASN A 157 22.36 -11.26 -8.64
N VAL A 158 23.37 -10.77 -7.92
CA VAL A 158 24.68 -10.41 -8.49
C VAL A 158 25.38 -11.72 -8.85
N GLY A 159 25.03 -12.24 -10.03
CA GLY A 159 25.79 -13.29 -10.70
C GLY A 159 26.87 -12.64 -11.55
N ALA A 160 28.12 -12.78 -11.10
CA ALA A 160 29.31 -12.47 -11.87
C ALA A 160 29.44 -13.42 -13.08
N ALA A 161 29.73 -12.84 -14.25
CA ALA A 161 30.61 -13.38 -15.29
C ALA A 161 30.83 -12.30 -16.36
#